data_AF-A0A2P5K406-F1
#
_entry.id   AF-A0A2P5K406-F1
#
_cell.length_a   1.000
_cell.length_b   1.000
_cell.length_c   1.000
_cell.angle_alpha   90.00
_cell.angle_beta   90.00
_cell.angle_gamma   90.00
#
_symmetry.space_group_name_H-M   'P 1'
#
loop_
_entity.id
_entity.type
_entity.pdbx_description
1 polymer ?
#
loop_
_entity_poly.entity_id
_entity_poly.type
_entity_poly.pdbx_seq_one_letter_code
_entity_poly.pdbx_strand_id
1 'polypeptide(L)'
;MFNVELCVRLLIGLFFIYACIYAIRSIKIDYWKQCWYVILLGSIIHMTYIITALTGFTYAGYLRNLGMGIVAIGIIMVARRTKDILG
;
A
#
# COMPACT_ATOMS: atom_id res chain seq x y z
N MET A 1 -14.13 -5.02 -20.82
CA MET A 1 -12.70 -4.69 -20.61
C MET A 1 -12.42 -4.11 -19.21
N PHE A 2 -13.22 -3.17 -18.70
CA PHE A 2 -13.00 -2.49 -17.41
C PHE A 2 -12.84 -3.43 -16.19
N ASN A 3 -13.68 -4.48 -16.09
CA ASN A 3 -13.63 -5.42 -14.97
C ASN A 3 -12.36 -6.28 -14.92
N VAL A 4 -11.78 -6.64 -16.07
CA VAL A 4 -10.56 -7.47 -16.10
C VAL A 4 -9.37 -6.67 -15.56
N GLU A 5 -9.26 -5.39 -15.94
CA GLU A 5 -8.21 -4.50 -15.44
C GLU A 5 -8.32 -4.29 -13.92
N LEU A 6 -9.53 -4.04 -13.40
CA LEU A 6 -9.78 -3.92 -11.97
C LEU A 6 -9.47 -5.21 -11.20
N CYS A 7 -9.81 -6.39 -11.76
CA CYS A 7 -9.44 -7.68 -11.17
C CYS A 7 -7.93 -7.89 -11.11
N VAL A 8 -7.18 -7.52 -12.16
CA VAL A 8 -5.71 -7.60 -12.14
C VAL A 8 -5.13 -6.66 -11.09
N ARG A 9 -5.64 -5.43 -10.99
CA ARG A 9 -5.24 -4.47 -9.94
C ARG A 9 -5.53 -5.01 -8.54
N LEU A 10 -6.66 -5.70 -8.35
CA LEU A 10 -7.02 -6.34 -7.09
C LEU A 10 -6.01 -7.41 -6.69
N LEU A 11 -5.63 -8.29 -7.63
CA LEU A 11 -4.63 -9.35 -7.39
C LEU A 11 -3.27 -8.76 -7.02
N ILE A 12 -2.82 -7.72 -7.73
CA ILE A 12 -1.58 -7.01 -7.43
C ILE A 12 -1.66 -6.39 -6.02
N GLY A 13 -2.77 -5.75 -5.67
CA GLY A 13 -2.97 -5.14 -4.35
C GLY A 13 -2.94 -6.17 -3.21
N LEU A 14 -3.56 -7.34 -3.39
CA LEU A 14 -3.50 -8.44 -2.42
C LEU A 14 -2.08 -8.96 -2.22
N PHE A 15 -1.34 -9.16 -3.31
CA PHE A 15 0.06 -9.55 -3.24
C PHE A 15 0.90 -8.51 -2.47
N PHE A 16 0.65 -7.22 -2.70
CA PHE A 16 1.36 -6.14 -2.03
C PHE A 16 1.06 -6.08 -0.52
N ILE A 17 -0.20 -6.29 -0.13
CA ILE A 17 -0.59 -6.43 1.28
C ILE A 17 0.13 -7.62 1.93
N TYR A 18 0.16 -8.77 1.26
CA TYR A 18 0.86 -9.95 1.75
C TYR A 18 2.36 -9.66 1.96
N ALA A 19 3.01 -9.01 1.00
CA ALA A 19 4.42 -8.63 1.10
C ALA A 19 4.67 -7.67 2.29
N CYS A 20 3.78 -6.71 2.53
CA CYS A 20 3.88 -5.81 3.68
C CYS A 20 3.75 -6.55 5.01
N ILE A 21 2.77 -7.46 5.13
CA ILE A 21 2.59 -8.30 6.33
C ILE A 21 3.83 -9.16 6.57
N TYR A 22 4.36 -9.76 5.51
CA TYR A 22 5.59 -10.56 5.59
C TYR A 22 6.78 -9.71 6.06
N ALA A 23 6.96 -8.51 5.51
CA ALA A 23 8.02 -7.57 5.91
C ALA A 23 7.90 -7.16 7.39
N ILE A 24 6.69 -6.84 7.86
CA ILE A 24 6.44 -6.49 9.27
C ILE A 24 6.83 -7.65 10.20
N ARG A 25 6.53 -8.90 9.81
CA ARG A 25 6.85 -10.09 10.60
C ARG A 25 8.34 -10.44 10.60
N SER A 26 9.04 -10.19 9.51
CA SER A 26 10.46 -10.55 9.36
C SER A 26 11.41 -9.53 9.99
N ILE A 27 11.00 -8.27 10.08
CA ILE A 27 11.82 -7.19 10.60
C ILE A 27 11.80 -7.17 12.13
N LYS A 28 12.98 -7.11 12.75
CA LYS A 28 13.12 -7.06 14.22
C LYS A 28 13.11 -5.63 14.78
N ILE A 29 13.45 -4.64 13.97
CA ILE A 29 13.58 -3.24 14.40
C ILE A 29 12.21 -2.54 14.34
N ASP A 30 11.73 -2.05 15.47
CA ASP A 30 10.35 -1.53 15.58
C ASP A 30 10.07 -0.32 14.69
N TYR A 31 11.04 0.59 14.52
CA TYR A 31 10.89 1.71 13.59
C TYR A 31 10.73 1.27 12.14
N TRP A 32 11.45 0.23 11.71
CA TRP A 32 11.29 -0.33 10.37
C TRP A 32 9.91 -0.98 10.21
N LYS A 33 9.40 -1.65 11.25
CA LYS A 33 8.01 -2.15 11.25
C LYS A 33 7.01 -1.00 11.08
N GLN A 34 7.22 0.13 11.75
CA GLN A 34 6.36 1.32 11.59
C GLN A 34 6.30 1.81 10.14
N CYS A 35 7.44 1.87 9.44
CA CYS A 35 7.45 2.24 8.02
C CYS A 35 6.59 1.27 7.19
N TRP A 36 6.72 -0.03 7.42
CA TRP A 36 5.91 -1.03 6.72
C TRP A 36 4.43 -1.03 7.13
N TYR A 37 4.09 -0.67 8.37
CA TYR A 37 2.71 -0.44 8.78
C TYR A 37 2.07 0.73 8.02
N VAL A 38 2.80 1.81 7.76
CA VAL A 38 2.30 2.93 6.95
C VAL A 38 2.06 2.49 5.50
N ILE A 39 2.99 1.74 4.91
CA ILE A 39 2.82 1.18 3.54
C ILE A 39 1.60 0.23 3.50
N LEU A 40 1.44 -0.62 4.52
CA LEU A 40 0.30 -1.53 4.64
C LEU A 40 -1.02 -0.76 4.72
N LEU A 41 -1.09 0.30 5.54
CA LEU A 41 -2.27 1.14 5.67
C LEU A 41 -2.67 1.76 4.33
N GLY A 42 -1.72 2.36 3.60
CA GLY A 42 -1.99 2.92 2.29
C GLY A 42 -2.44 1.87 1.26
N SER A 43 -1.88 0.67 1.34
CA SER A 43 -2.26 -0.47 0.48
C SER A 43 -3.68 -0.96 0.76
N ILE A 44 -4.10 -0.99 2.04
CA ILE A 44 -5.48 -1.34 2.42
C ILE A 44 -6.46 -0.29 1.87
N ILE A 45 -6.16 1.00 2.02
CA ILE A 45 -7.00 2.09 1.50
C ILE A 45 -7.10 2.01 -0.04
N HIS A 46 -6.00 1.68 -0.71
CA HIS A 46 -6.01 1.47 -2.16
C HIS A 46 -6.85 0.26 -2.58
N MET A 47 -6.84 -0.81 -1.78
CA MET A 47 -7.73 -1.97 -2.00
C MET A 47 -9.21 -1.60 -1.79
N THR A 48 -9.53 -0.77 -0.81
CA THR A 48 -10.89 -0.24 -0.64
C THR A 48 -11.33 0.57 -1.86
N TYR A 49 -10.43 1.33 -2.49
CA TYR A 49 -10.70 1.96 -3.79
C TYR A 49 -11.11 0.93 -4.86
N ILE A 50 -10.34 -0.14 -5.04
CA ILE A 50 -10.61 -1.15 -6.07
C ILE A 50 -11.98 -1.80 -5.86
N ILE A 51 -12.31 -2.13 -4.61
CA ILE A 51 -13.62 -2.71 -4.25
C ILE A 51 -14.76 -1.72 -4.51
N THR A 52 -14.61 -0.46 -4.09
CA THR A 52 -15.64 0.58 -4.30
C THR A 52 -15.78 0.99 -5.77
N ALA A 53 -14.71 0.88 -6.56
CA ALA A 53 -14.76 1.08 -8.01
C ALA A 53 -15.51 -0.06 -8.70
N LEU A 54 -15.38 -1.31 -8.23
CA LEU A 54 -16.17 -2.45 -8.73
C LEU A 54 -17.67 -2.29 -8.46
N THR A 55 -18.06 -1.59 -7.40
CA THR A 55 -19.47 -1.31 -7.06
C THR A 55 -20.01 -0.03 -7.71
N GLY A 56 -19.21 0.68 -8.51
CA GLY A 56 -19.65 1.89 -9.23
C GLY A 56 -19.74 3.15 -8.35
N PHE A 57 -19.03 3.21 -7.22
CA PHE A 57 -19.10 4.33 -6.29
C PHE A 57 -18.43 5.60 -6.84
N THR A 58 -19.15 6.73 -6.85
CA THR A 58 -18.78 7.97 -7.55
C THR A 58 -17.51 8.65 -7.03
N TYR A 59 -17.10 8.35 -5.79
CA TYR A 59 -15.94 8.97 -5.13
C TYR A 59 -14.73 8.04 -4.98
N ALA A 60 -14.73 6.86 -5.63
CA ALA A 60 -13.65 5.88 -5.50
C ALA A 60 -12.26 6.45 -5.89
N GLY A 61 -12.20 7.42 -6.80
CA GLY A 61 -10.95 8.07 -7.21
C GLY A 61 -10.21 8.80 -6.07
N TYR A 62 -10.91 9.33 -5.07
CA TYR A 62 -10.27 9.96 -3.91
C TYR A 62 -9.53 8.95 -3.03
N LEU A 63 -10.12 7.75 -2.85
CA LEU A 63 -9.48 6.64 -2.12
C LEU A 63 -8.23 6.15 -2.83
N ARG A 64 -8.24 6.13 -4.18
CA ARG A 64 -7.05 5.77 -4.97
C ARG A 64 -5.87 6.69 -4.64
N ASN A 65 -6.10 8.00 -4.71
CA ASN A 65 -5.06 9.00 -4.49
C ASN A 65 -4.58 9.02 -3.04
N LEU A 66 -5.50 8.91 -2.08
CA LEU A 66 -5.18 8.82 -0.66
C LEU A 66 -4.31 7.60 -0.35
N GLY A 67 -4.71 6.41 -0.82
CA GLY A 67 -3.96 5.17 -0.60
C GLY A 67 -2.54 5.25 -1.18
N MET A 68 -2.40 5.73 -2.42
CA MET A 68 -1.10 5.91 -3.06
C MET A 68 -0.23 6.95 -2.34
N GLY A 69 -0.82 8.05 -1.87
CA GLY A 69 -0.10 9.07 -1.09
C GLY A 69 0.46 8.52 0.22
N ILE A 70 -0.33 7.73 0.94
CA ILE A 70 0.12 7.09 2.19
C ILE A 70 1.21 6.04 1.92
N VAL A 71 1.08 5.24 0.86
CA VAL A 71 2.15 4.32 0.43
C VAL A 71 3.44 5.09 0.13
N ALA A 72 3.36 6.21 -0.58
CA ALA A 72 4.52 7.03 -0.89
C ALA A 72 5.21 7.58 0.37
N ILE A 73 4.44 8.01 1.37
CA ILE A 73 4.99 8.44 2.67
C ILE A 73 5.77 7.28 3.33
N GLY A 74 5.17 6.08 3.37
CA GLY A 74 5.84 4.90 3.92
C GLY A 74 7.15 4.55 3.18
N ILE A 75 7.16 4.64 1.85
CA ILE A 75 8.37 4.44 1.04
C ILE A 75 9.44 5.50 1.35
N ILE A 76 9.05 6.78 1.51
CA ILE A 76 9.99 7.86 1.89
C ILE A 76 10.58 7.59 3.28
N MET A 77 9.78 7.12 4.23
CA MET A 77 10.27 6.75 5.57
C MET A 77 11.28 5.61 5.50
N VAL A 78 11.01 4.57 4.69
CA VAL A 78 11.96 3.48 4.41
C VAL A 78 13.24 4.04 3.78
N ALA A 79 13.14 4.82 2.70
CA ALA A 79 14.27 5.31 1.93
C ALA A 79 15.18 6.23 2.75
N ARG A 80 14.61 7.14 3.55
CA ARG A 80 15.37 7.98 4.49
C ARG A 80 16.19 7.13 5.43
N ARG A 81 15.61 6.07 5.98
CA ARG A 81 16.32 5.20 6.92
C ARG A 81 17.38 4.34 6.24
N THR A 82 17.12 3.84 5.03
CA THR A 82 18.14 3.13 4.24
C THR A 82 19.35 4.03 3.99
N LYS A 83 19.12 5.31 3.66
CA LYS A 83 20.19 6.30 3.48
C LYS A 83 20.98 6.49 4.78
N ASP A 84 20.33 6.70 5.91
CA ASP A 84 21.01 6.88 7.21
C ASP A 84 21.93 5.69 7.58
N ILE A 85 21.63 4.48 7.11
CA ILE A 85 22.42 3.27 7.38
C ILE A 85 23.58 3.13 6.39
N LEU A 86 23.38 3.50 5.12
CA LEU A 86 24.37 3.31 4.05
C LEU A 86 25.33 4.50 3.88
N GLY A 87 24.98 5.69 4.36
CA GLY A 87 25.71 6.94 4.15
C GLY A 87 25.15 7.75 2.98
#